data_AF-A0A846E1F4-F1
#
_entry.id   AF-A0A846E1F4-F1
#
_cell.length_a   1.000
_cell.length_b   1.000
_cell.length_c   1.000
_cell.angle_alpha   90.00
_cell.angle_beta   90.00
_cell.angle_gamma   90.00
#
_symmetry.space_group_name_H-M   'P 1'
#
loop_
_entity.id
_entity.type
_entity.pdbx_description
1 polymer ?
#
loop_
_entity_poly.entity_id
_entity_poly.type
_entity_poly.pdbx_seq_one_letter_code
_entity_poly.pdbx_strand_id
1 'polypeptide(L)'
;MLNRRRAIAVALTLWLVNQVIGFGLRGYPLSATAFTWGALMGIGTLLAVAFAAIRPGFSQSSWAGHWLWVAIALIGGFGLFQGLIMLAYPMMADGHFMDWAIVVKIFATQARWAGAIALCHGALLGRQVTACHPVPDQATP
;
A
#
# COMPACT_ATOMS: atom_id res chain seq x y z
N MET A 1 14.95 1.53 2.67
CA MET A 1 13.61 0.93 2.86
C MET A 1 13.34 0.65 4.33
N LEU A 2 12.14 1.01 4.81
CA LEU A 2 11.70 0.83 6.20
C LEU A 2 11.88 -0.62 6.68
N ASN A 3 12.29 -0.80 7.94
CA ASN A 3 12.30 -2.11 8.60
C ASN A 3 10.87 -2.67 8.65
N ARG A 4 10.67 -3.98 8.45
CA ARG A 4 9.35 -4.65 8.46
C ARG A 4 8.48 -4.24 9.65
N ARG A 5 9.10 -4.13 10.84
CA ARG A 5 8.42 -3.65 12.07
C ARG A 5 7.84 -2.24 11.92
N ARG A 6 8.59 -1.33 11.31
CA ARG A 6 8.15 0.05 11.06
C ARG A 6 7.04 0.07 10.00
N ALA A 7 7.11 -0.77 8.97
CA ALA A 7 6.08 -0.82 7.94
C ALA A 7 4.74 -1.30 8.52
N ILE A 8 4.78 -2.34 9.36
CA ILE A 8 3.61 -2.83 10.10
C ILE A 8 3.09 -1.75 11.07
N ALA A 9 3.97 -1.07 11.81
CA ALA A 9 3.56 -0.02 12.73
C ALA A 9 2.85 1.13 12.00
N VAL A 10 3.40 1.61 10.88
CA VAL A 10 2.77 2.66 10.06
C VAL A 10 1.42 2.21 9.53
N ALA A 11 1.31 0.98 9.05
CA ALA A 11 0.06 0.42 8.55
C ALA A 11 -1.01 0.32 9.64
N LEU A 12 -0.64 -0.14 10.84
CA LEU A 12 -1.53 -0.19 11.99
C LEU A 12 -1.97 1.20 12.44
N THR A 13 -1.07 2.18 12.45
CA THR A 13 -1.41 3.58 12.78
C THR A 13 -2.40 4.15 11.77
N LEU A 14 -2.17 3.97 10.46
CA LEU A 14 -3.09 4.41 9.42
C LEU A 14 -4.46 3.74 9.56
N TRP A 15 -4.48 2.44 9.86
CA TRP A 15 -5.70 1.71 10.13
C TRP A 15 -6.44 2.26 11.36
N LEU A 16 -5.75 2.48 12.49
CA LEU A 16 -6.35 3.05 13.69
C LEU A 16 -6.93 4.45 13.45
N VAL A 17 -6.19 5.32 12.75
CA VAL A 17 -6.68 6.65 12.37
C VAL A 17 -7.92 6.54 11.50
N ASN A 18 -7.94 5.59 10.56
CA ASN A 18 -9.12 5.31 9.74
C ASN A 18 -10.34 4.90 10.60
N GLN A 19 -10.15 4.06 11.62
CA GLN A 19 -11.22 3.68 12.53
C GLN A 19 -11.72 4.87 13.36
N VAL A 20 -10.82 5.69 13.91
CA VAL A 20 -11.18 6.88 14.71
C VAL A 20 -11.97 7.88 13.86
N ILE A 21 -11.55 8.13 12.61
CA ILE A 21 -12.27 9.02 11.70
C ILE A 21 -13.63 8.42 11.32
N GLY A 22 -13.70 7.11 11.06
CA GLY A 22 -14.94 6.41 10.71
C GLY A 22 -15.99 6.51 11.81
N PHE A 23 -15.65 6.07 13.02
CA PHE A 23 -16.59 6.05 14.15
C PHE A 23 -16.79 7.41 14.80
N GLY A 24 -15.77 8.28 14.83
CA GLY A 24 -15.85 9.59 15.48
C GLY A 24 -16.44 10.68 14.58
N LEU A 25 -15.92 10.85 13.37
CA LEU A 25 -16.28 11.98 12.49
C LEU A 25 -17.33 11.62 11.45
N ARG A 26 -17.26 10.42 10.86
CA ARG A 26 -18.22 9.97 9.83
C ARG A 26 -19.48 9.34 10.42
N GLY A 27 -19.54 9.17 11.74
CA GLY A 27 -20.69 8.59 12.44
C GLY A 27 -20.99 7.16 12.00
N TYR A 28 -19.96 6.34 11.76
CA TYR A 28 -20.18 4.93 11.43
C TYR A 28 -21.02 4.26 12.52
N PRO A 29 -22.01 3.44 12.14
CA PRO A 29 -22.86 2.76 13.10
C PRO A 29 -21.99 1.86 13.98
N LEU A 30 -22.24 1.88 15.29
CA LEU A 30 -21.61 0.98 16.26
C LEU A 30 -22.22 -0.42 16.18
N SER A 31 -22.23 -1.01 14.98
CA SER A 31 -22.77 -2.34 14.70
C SER A 31 -21.65 -3.36 14.53
N ALA A 32 -21.94 -4.63 14.84
CA ALA A 32 -21.01 -5.73 14.63
C ALA A 32 -20.50 -5.77 13.17
N THR A 33 -21.37 -5.50 12.20
CA THR A 33 -21.01 -5.42 10.78
C THR A 33 -19.95 -4.36 10.50
N ALA A 34 -20.07 -3.15 11.06
CA ALA A 34 -19.08 -2.10 10.87
C ALA A 34 -17.72 -2.45 11.49
N PHE A 35 -17.72 -3.09 12.67
CA PHE A 35 -16.50 -3.60 13.28
C PHE A 35 -15.85 -4.71 12.45
N THR A 36 -16.63 -5.64 11.90
CA THR A 36 -16.11 -6.72 11.05
C THR A 36 -15.50 -6.17 9.77
N TRP A 37 -16.15 -5.21 9.10
CA TRP A 37 -15.56 -4.50 7.96
C TRP A 37 -14.24 -3.83 8.33
N GLY A 38 -14.20 -3.14 9.47
CA GLY A 38 -12.98 -2.52 10.00
C GLY A 38 -11.85 -3.52 10.21
N ALA A 39 -12.13 -4.64 10.88
CA ALA A 39 -11.17 -5.70 11.13
C ALA A 39 -10.65 -6.33 9.83
N LEU A 40 -11.54 -6.58 8.86
CA LEU A 40 -11.20 -7.13 7.55
C LEU A 40 -10.22 -6.24 6.79
N MET A 41 -10.47 -4.93 6.77
CA MET A 41 -9.58 -3.94 6.16
C MET A 41 -8.22 -3.91 6.86
N GLY A 42 -8.19 -4.07 8.19
CA GLY A 42 -6.96 -4.16 8.97
C GLY A 42 -6.13 -5.39 8.63
N ILE A 43 -6.75 -6.56 8.63
CA ILE A 43 -6.12 -7.84 8.26
C ILE A 43 -5.60 -7.78 6.82
N GLY A 44 -6.41 -7.31 5.88
CA GLY A 44 -6.01 -7.15 4.48
C GLY A 44 -4.78 -6.24 4.34
N THR A 45 -4.76 -5.12 5.07
CA THR A 45 -3.62 -4.20 5.07
C THR A 45 -2.35 -4.88 5.60
N LEU A 46 -2.46 -5.63 6.69
CA LEU A 46 -1.34 -6.37 7.26
C LEU A 46 -0.80 -7.44 6.29
N LEU A 47 -1.68 -8.16 5.61
CA LEU A 47 -1.29 -9.15 4.60
C LEU A 47 -0.55 -8.50 3.43
N ALA A 48 -1.10 -7.40 2.89
CA ALA A 48 -0.46 -6.66 1.79
C ALA A 48 0.92 -6.12 2.19
N VAL A 49 1.05 -5.56 3.39
CA VAL A 49 2.33 -5.05 3.92
C VAL A 49 3.31 -6.19 4.20
N ALA A 50 2.85 -7.31 4.75
CA ALA A 50 3.70 -8.47 4.99
C ALA A 50 4.24 -9.04 3.67
N PHE A 51 3.40 -9.10 2.64
CA PHE A 51 3.79 -9.52 1.29
C PHE A 51 4.81 -8.54 0.67
N ALA A 52 4.52 -7.24 0.69
CA ALA A 52 5.42 -6.21 0.17
C ALA A 52 6.75 -6.12 0.94
N ALA A 53 6.77 -6.53 2.21
CA ALA A 53 7.98 -6.56 3.03
C ALA A 53 8.92 -7.73 2.70
N ILE A 54 8.48 -8.70 1.89
CA ILE A 54 9.36 -9.74 1.35
C ILE A 54 10.41 -9.06 0.45
N ARG A 55 11.68 -9.44 0.62
CA ARG A 55 12.79 -8.85 -0.14
C ARG A 55 13.50 -9.92 -0.96
N PRO A 56 12.97 -10.29 -2.14
CA PRO A 56 13.64 -11.26 -2.98
C PRO A 56 14.96 -10.70 -3.52
N GLY A 57 15.97 -11.57 -3.71
CA GLY A 57 17.33 -11.16 -4.08
C GLY A 57 17.41 -10.34 -5.38
N PHE A 58 16.55 -10.63 -6.36
CA PHE A 58 16.50 -9.88 -7.62
C PHE A 58 16.03 -8.42 -7.45
N SER A 59 15.23 -8.11 -6.42
CA SER A 59 14.75 -6.75 -6.15
C SER A 59 15.87 -5.80 -5.71
N GLN A 60 16.94 -6.34 -5.14
CA GLN A 60 18.06 -5.56 -4.61
C GLN A 60 19.22 -5.40 -5.59
N SER A 61 19.22 -6.16 -6.68
CA SER A 61 20.35 -6.26 -7.61
C SER A 61 20.34 -5.17 -8.70
N SER A 62 19.15 -4.73 -9.14
CA SER A 62 19.05 -3.74 -10.22
C SER A 62 17.88 -2.77 -10.02
N TRP A 63 18.01 -1.57 -10.59
CA TRP A 63 16.93 -0.58 -10.62
C TRP A 63 15.65 -1.14 -11.26
N ALA A 64 15.79 -1.87 -12.37
CA ALA A 64 14.68 -2.56 -13.03
C ALA A 64 14.05 -3.63 -12.12
N GLY A 65 14.85 -4.41 -11.39
CA GLY A 65 14.39 -5.40 -10.42
C GLY A 65 13.64 -4.77 -9.24
N HIS A 66 14.07 -3.58 -8.79
CA HIS A 66 13.38 -2.81 -7.77
C HIS A 66 11.97 -2.40 -8.23
N TRP A 67 11.85 -1.78 -9.41
CA TRP A 67 10.54 -1.38 -9.96
C TRP A 67 9.63 -2.56 -10.30
N LEU A 68 10.21 -3.65 -10.80
CA LEU A 68 9.46 -4.89 -11.02
C LEU A 68 8.88 -5.43 -9.70
N TRP A 69 9.67 -5.43 -8.63
CA TRP A 69 9.17 -5.84 -7.32
C TRP A 69 8.09 -4.90 -6.77
N VAL A 70 8.20 -3.59 -6.99
CA VAL A 70 7.13 -2.64 -6.64
C VAL A 70 5.83 -2.97 -7.36
N ALA A 71 5.89 -3.30 -8.66
CA ALA A 71 4.72 -3.72 -9.42
C ALA A 71 4.12 -5.04 -8.91
N ILE A 72 4.96 -6.04 -8.61
CA ILE A 72 4.52 -7.32 -8.04
C ILE A 72 3.90 -7.12 -6.66
N ALA A 73 4.53 -6.33 -5.79
CA ALA A 73 4.03 -6.02 -4.46
C ALA A 73 2.68 -5.29 -4.51
N LEU A 74 2.50 -4.38 -5.48
CA LEU A 74 1.24 -3.69 -5.71
C LEU A 74 0.14 -4.67 -6.14
N ILE A 75 0.40 -5.49 -7.17
CA ILE A 75 -0.58 -6.45 -7.71
C ILE A 75 -0.91 -7.52 -6.68
N GLY A 76 0.11 -8.13 -6.06
CA GLY A 76 -0.08 -9.19 -5.07
C GLY A 76 -0.71 -8.66 -3.78
N GLY A 77 -0.29 -7.48 -3.30
CA GLY A 77 -0.91 -6.83 -2.15
C GLY A 77 -2.37 -6.48 -2.39
N PHE A 78 -2.69 -5.92 -3.57
CA PHE A 78 -4.07 -5.68 -3.97
C PHE A 78 -4.86 -6.99 -4.06
N GLY A 79 -4.32 -8.03 -4.69
CA GLY A 79 -4.97 -9.33 -4.82
C GLY A 79 -5.26 -9.98 -3.47
N LEU A 80 -4.33 -9.92 -2.51
CA LEU A 80 -4.53 -10.42 -1.15
C LEU A 80 -5.63 -9.64 -0.41
N PHE A 81 -5.57 -8.31 -0.47
CA PHE A 81 -6.55 -7.44 0.16
C PHE A 81 -7.94 -7.63 -0.43
N GLN A 82 -8.02 -7.57 -1.76
CA GLN A 82 -9.26 -7.66 -2.51
C GLN A 82 -9.85 -9.06 -2.47
N GLY A 83 -9.03 -10.09 -2.52
CA GLY A 83 -9.43 -11.49 -2.38
C GLY A 83 -10.00 -11.78 -1.00
N LEU A 84 -9.39 -11.24 0.06
CA LEU A 84 -9.94 -11.31 1.41
C LEU A 84 -11.33 -10.67 1.50
N ILE A 85 -11.52 -9.50 0.86
CA ILE A 85 -12.83 -8.85 0.77
C ILE A 85 -13.81 -9.71 0.00
N MET A 86 -13.44 -10.23 -1.17
CA MET A 86 -14.34 -11.05 -1.99
C MET A 86 -14.75 -12.35 -1.30
N LEU A 87 -13.89 -12.93 -0.47
CA LEU A 87 -14.22 -14.11 0.33
C LEU A 87 -15.20 -13.78 1.47
N ALA A 88 -15.03 -12.62 2.10
CA ALA A 88 -15.84 -12.23 3.24
C ALA A 88 -17.16 -11.54 2.85
N TYR A 89 -17.22 -10.91 1.67
CA TYR A 89 -18.36 -10.12 1.19
C TYR A 89 -19.68 -10.93 1.13
N PRO A 90 -19.73 -12.17 0.60
CA PRO A 90 -20.96 -12.96 0.55
C PRO A 90 -21.56 -13.27 1.93
N MET A 91 -20.71 -13.39 2.97
CA MET A 91 -21.17 -13.63 4.34
C MET A 91 -21.81 -12.39 4.98
N MET A 92 -21.58 -11.20 4.41
CA MET A 92 -22.04 -9.92 4.96
C MET A 92 -23.08 -9.22 4.07
N ALA A 93 -23.15 -9.56 2.79
CA ALA A 93 -23.98 -8.89 1.77
C ALA A 93 -25.03 -9.83 1.17
N ASP A 94 -25.71 -10.60 2.03
CA ASP A 94 -26.83 -11.48 1.67
C ASP A 94 -26.55 -12.43 0.48
N GLY A 95 -25.30 -12.86 0.31
CA GLY A 95 -24.87 -13.78 -0.75
C GLY A 95 -24.58 -13.17 -2.12
N HIS A 96 -24.67 -11.84 -2.29
CA HIS A 96 -24.27 -11.20 -3.54
C HIS A 96 -22.74 -11.17 -3.68
N PHE A 97 -22.25 -11.34 -4.90
CA PHE A 97 -20.83 -11.17 -5.22
C PHE A 97 -20.56 -9.76 -5.73
N MET A 98 -19.36 -9.26 -5.45
CA MET A 98 -18.92 -7.96 -5.98
C MET A 98 -18.60 -8.05 -7.47
N ASP A 99 -19.13 -7.11 -8.24
CA ASP A 99 -18.88 -7.01 -9.69
C ASP A 99 -17.39 -6.81 -9.99
N TRP A 100 -16.89 -7.56 -10.97
CA TRP A 100 -15.54 -7.46 -11.47
C TRP A 100 -15.20 -6.07 -12.02
N ALA A 101 -16.16 -5.38 -12.64
CA ALA A 101 -15.95 -4.01 -13.13
C ALA A 101 -15.58 -3.04 -11.99
N ILE A 102 -16.18 -3.23 -10.82
CA ILE A 102 -15.87 -2.43 -9.61
C ILE A 102 -14.45 -2.75 -9.14
N VAL A 103 -14.08 -4.03 -9.08
CA VAL A 103 -12.74 -4.47 -8.67
C VAL A 103 -11.67 -3.84 -9.55
N VAL A 104 -11.84 -3.89 -10.88
CA VAL A 104 -10.88 -3.29 -11.84
C VAL A 104 -10.80 -1.78 -11.65
N LYS A 105 -11.93 -1.09 -11.44
CA LYS A 105 -11.96 0.36 -11.18
C LYS A 105 -11.23 0.73 -9.89
N ILE A 106 -11.41 -0.05 -8.82
CA ILE A 106 -10.69 0.13 -7.56
C ILE A 106 -9.19 -0.06 -7.81
N PHE A 107 -8.80 -1.15 -8.48
CA PHE A 107 -7.40 -1.43 -8.82
C PHE A 107 -6.76 -0.26 -9.58
N ALA A 108 -7.41 0.23 -10.64
CA ALA A 108 -6.91 1.34 -11.45
C ALA A 108 -6.73 2.63 -10.62
N THR A 109 -7.60 2.86 -9.64
CA THR A 109 -7.49 4.00 -8.73
C THR A 109 -6.31 3.85 -7.79
N GLN A 110 -6.14 2.68 -7.19
CA GLN A 110 -5.02 2.39 -6.29
C GLN A 110 -3.68 2.42 -7.04
N ALA A 111 -3.63 1.89 -8.26
CA ALA A 111 -2.44 1.91 -9.11
C ALA A 111 -2.01 3.33 -9.47
N ARG A 112 -2.95 4.22 -9.80
CA ARG A 112 -2.66 5.65 -10.05
C ARG A 112 -2.05 6.33 -8.83
N TRP A 113 -2.64 6.15 -7.66
CA TRP A 113 -2.12 6.73 -6.42
C TRP A 113 -0.77 6.16 -6.03
N ALA A 114 -0.60 4.83 -6.09
CA ALA A 114 0.66 4.17 -5.81
C ALA A 114 1.78 4.64 -6.75
N GLY A 115 1.48 4.75 -8.05
CA GLY A 115 2.40 5.27 -9.06
C GLY A 115 2.81 6.72 -8.78
N ALA A 116 1.84 7.60 -8.49
CA ALA A 116 2.12 8.99 -8.14
C ALA A 116 3.03 9.10 -6.90
N ILE A 117 2.72 8.36 -5.83
CA ILE A 117 3.53 8.36 -4.60
C ILE A 117 4.94 7.80 -4.87
N ALA A 118 5.06 6.71 -5.64
CA ALA A 118 6.35 6.11 -5.97
C ALA A 118 7.23 7.07 -6.79
N LEU A 119 6.65 7.79 -7.76
CA LEU A 119 7.34 8.81 -8.53
C LEU A 119 7.77 10.00 -7.67
N CYS A 120 6.88 10.52 -6.81
CA CYS A 120 7.22 11.60 -5.88
C CYS A 120 8.36 11.19 -4.94
N HIS A 121 8.29 10.00 -4.35
CA HIS A 121 9.32 9.48 -3.47
C HIS A 121 10.67 9.29 -4.21
N GLY A 122 10.63 8.75 -5.43
CA GLY A 122 11.81 8.63 -6.29
C GLY A 122 12.45 9.99 -6.61
N ALA A 123 11.64 10.99 -6.95
CA ALA A 123 12.11 12.35 -7.22
C ALA A 123 12.73 13.02 -5.99
N LEU A 124 12.14 12.83 -4.80
CA LEU A 124 12.69 13.35 -3.54
C LEU A 124 14.04 12.72 -3.21
N LEU A 125 14.19 11.40 -3.37
CA LEU A 125 15.47 10.72 -3.18
C LEU A 125 16.51 11.18 -4.20
N GLY A 126 16.13 11.34 -5.47
CA GLY A 126 17.01 11.87 -6.51
C GLY A 126 17.58 13.25 -6.16
N ARG A 127 16.72 14.15 -5.65
CA ARG A 127 17.14 15.49 -5.19
C ARG A 127 18.14 15.45 -4.03
N GLN A 128 17.98 14.53 -3.08
CA GLN A 128 18.91 14.41 -1.94
C GLN A 128 20.29 13.89 -2.35
N VAL A 129 20.35 13.01 -3.35
CA VAL A 129 21.63 12.51 -3.88
C VAL A 129 22.38 13.61 -4.65
N THR A 130 21.69 14.40 -5.46
CA THR A 130 22.33 15.51 -6.22
C THR A 130 22.83 16.63 -5.31
N ALA A 131 22.17 16.87 -4.16
CA ALA A 131 22.61 17.89 -3.20
C ALA A 131 23.85 17.49 -2.38
N CYS A 132 24.24 16.21 -2.36
CA CYS A 132 25.35 15.70 -1.57
C CYS A 132 26.68 15.59 -2.36
N HIS A 133 26.68 15.90 -3.66
CA HIS A 133 27.90 16.01 -4.44
C HIS A 133 28.26 17.49 -4.59
N PRO A 134 29.28 18.03 -3.90
CA PRO A 134 29.84 19.32 -4.28
C PRO A 134 30.41 19.16 -5.68
N VAL A 135 30.11 20.14 -6.53
CA VAL A 135 30.73 20.35 -7.85
C VAL A 135 32.25 20.21 -7.68
N PRO A 136 32.96 19.35 -8.46
CA PRO A 136 34.41 19.34 -8.42
C PRO A 136 34.90 20.71 -8.88
N ASP A 137 35.74 21.34 -8.07
CA ASP A 137 36.41 22.59 -8.41
C ASP A 137 36.98 22.49 -9.83
N GLN A 138 36.39 23.26 -10.73
CA GLN A 138 36.98 23.65 -12.00
C GLN A 138 38.14 24.59 -11.65
N ALA A 139 39.31 24.02 -11.35
CA ALA A 139 40.58 24.73 -11.46
C ALA A 139 41.34 24.12 -12.65
N THR A 140 41.13 24.78 -13.79
CA THR A 140 41.82 24.68 -15.08
C THR A 140 43.36 24.86 -14.96
N PRO A 141 44.11 24.55 -16.04
CA PRO A 141 45.38 23.80 -16.05
C PRO A 141 46.62 24.51 -15.50
#